data_AF-A0A8X6GX37-F1
#
_entry.id   AF-A0A8X6GX37-F1
#
_cell.length_a   1.000
_cell.length_b   1.000
_cell.length_c   1.000
_cell.angle_alpha   90.00
_cell.angle_beta   90.00
_cell.angle_gamma   90.00
#
_symmetry.space_group_name_H-M   'P 1'
#
loop_
_entity.id
_entity.type
_entity.pdbx_description
1 polymer ?
#
loop_
_entity_poly.entity_id
_entity_poly.type
_entity_poly.pdbx_seq_one_letter_code
_entity_poly.pdbx_strand_id
1 'polypeptide(L)'
;MEFLFLYWTYPTVVDIQVSVPSEIQVPGITFCSSNGIRPEAICSLGNFCLNSTILTAANYCSLFPVVCIEKGNVPDDFEAVIYNTFATSQNFDASVMNMLRKPLSEFFKCKITSGKSYRSCNTDDYVVGSYFSSTNIFNFCFTINSLWSQPNKEILKIRKSEKIEMEFYVDISDRLKDIDKRNLQPPKYSYSNMPSVQLVTHSSFVTASPFVFGHEFLAGKDYKIKLKQEERHLLPPPYQTNCTNYMNDWIARNGIAPLNERMVIEECKYMSSLKEMNCVPFSIDYPHNETVCKYCEKCSS
;
A
#
# COMPACT_ATOMS: atom_id res chain seq x y z
N MET A 1 44.49 -29.99 21.29
CA MET A 1 44.64 -28.62 20.74
C MET A 1 43.73 -28.38 19.53
N GLU A 2 43.54 -29.35 18.62
CA GLU A 2 42.70 -29.20 17.41
C GLU A 2 41.24 -28.78 17.67
N PHE A 3 40.59 -29.30 18.72
CA PHE A 3 39.23 -28.89 19.09
C PHE A 3 39.12 -27.38 19.37
N LEU A 4 40.13 -26.78 20.02
CA LEU A 4 40.10 -25.35 20.33
C LEU A 4 40.23 -24.49 19.07
N PHE A 5 40.99 -24.94 18.07
CA PHE A 5 41.05 -24.27 16.77
C PHE A 5 39.72 -24.30 16.05
N LEU A 6 39.05 -25.46 16.00
CA LEU A 6 37.71 -25.57 15.41
C LEU A 6 36.66 -24.77 16.19
N TYR A 7 36.74 -24.76 17.53
CA TYR A 7 35.82 -23.97 18.36
C TYR A 7 35.93 -22.47 18.06
N TRP A 8 37.15 -21.96 17.81
CA TRP A 8 37.38 -20.53 17.51
C TRP A 8 37.10 -20.12 16.07
N THR A 9 36.76 -21.07 15.17
CA THR A 9 36.22 -20.70 13.85
C THR A 9 34.72 -20.36 13.89
N TYR A 10 34.06 -20.55 15.05
CA TYR A 10 32.64 -20.30 15.25
C TYR A 10 31.76 -20.94 14.16
N PRO A 11 31.90 -22.26 13.90
CA PRO A 11 31.12 -22.92 12.86
C PRO A 11 29.63 -22.86 13.20
N THR A 12 28.79 -22.71 12.18
CA THR A 12 27.34 -22.66 12.31
C THR A 12 26.69 -23.74 11.46
N VAL A 13 25.57 -24.28 11.92
CA VAL A 13 24.75 -25.25 11.20
C VAL A 13 23.34 -24.68 11.10
N VAL A 14 22.70 -24.84 9.94
CA VAL A 14 21.30 -24.45 9.75
C VAL A 14 20.40 -25.61 10.14
N ASP A 15 19.54 -25.38 11.13
CA ASP A 15 18.46 -26.30 11.49
C ASP A 15 17.13 -25.82 10.88
N ILE A 16 16.43 -26.72 10.20
CA ILE A 16 15.16 -26.42 9.53
C ILE A 16 14.05 -27.22 10.21
N GLN A 17 13.14 -26.49 10.86
CA GLN A 17 12.00 -27.07 11.53
C GLN A 17 10.70 -26.64 10.84
N VAL A 18 9.79 -27.60 10.67
CA VAL A 18 8.45 -27.33 10.14
C VAL A 18 7.44 -27.70 11.21
N SER A 19 6.64 -26.71 11.62
CA SER A 19 5.59 -26.89 12.62
C SER A 19 4.24 -26.45 12.07
N VAL A 20 3.17 -26.92 12.70
CA VAL A 20 1.79 -26.60 12.34
C VAL A 20 1.06 -26.18 13.61
N PRO A 21 1.27 -24.94 14.08
CA PRO A 21 0.67 -24.50 15.33
C PRO A 21 -0.86 -24.38 15.21
N SER A 22 -1.56 -24.50 16.35
CA SER A 22 -3.01 -24.33 16.43
C SER A 22 -3.45 -22.88 16.18
N GLU A 23 -2.58 -21.93 16.54
CA GLU A 23 -2.75 -20.49 16.37
C GLU A 23 -1.55 -19.90 15.65
N ILE A 24 -1.81 -18.93 14.78
CA ILE A 24 -0.81 -18.24 13.97
C ILE A 24 -1.00 -16.74 14.14
N GLN A 25 0.11 -16.00 14.15
CA GLN A 25 0.08 -14.55 14.15
C GLN A 25 -0.47 -14.05 12.81
N VAL A 26 -1.44 -13.15 12.86
CA VAL A 26 -1.95 -12.49 11.66
C VAL A 26 -0.81 -11.62 11.11
N PRO A 27 -0.49 -11.70 9.80
CA PRO A 27 0.52 -10.84 9.20
C PRO A 27 0.03 -9.39 9.10
N GLY A 28 0.95 -8.46 8.88
CA GLY A 28 0.61 -7.16 8.33
C GLY A 28 0.14 -7.33 6.89
N ILE A 29 -0.91 -6.61 6.51
CA ILE A 29 -1.45 -6.63 5.15
C ILE A 29 -1.46 -5.20 4.64
N THR A 30 -0.57 -4.90 3.69
CA THR A 30 -0.58 -3.62 2.96
C THR A 30 -1.28 -3.80 1.64
N PHE A 31 -2.18 -2.87 1.31
CA PHE A 31 -2.81 -2.82 0.01
C PHE A 31 -2.98 -1.39 -0.51
N CYS A 32 -2.95 -1.25 -1.82
CA CYS A 32 -3.25 -0.02 -2.55
C CYS A 32 -4.39 -0.32 -3.51
N SER A 33 -5.35 0.60 -3.62
CA SER A 33 -6.39 0.51 -4.64
C SER A 33 -6.36 1.77 -5.49
N SER A 34 -6.63 1.63 -6.78
CA SER A 34 -6.85 2.78 -7.67
C SER A 34 -8.00 3.68 -7.20
N ASN A 35 -8.91 3.13 -6.40
CA ASN A 35 -10.00 3.85 -5.74
C ASN A 35 -9.62 4.61 -4.47
N GLY A 36 -8.36 4.52 -4.02
CA GLY A 36 -7.91 5.19 -2.81
C GLY A 36 -7.81 6.72 -2.97
N ILE A 37 -7.81 7.22 -4.21
CA ILE A 37 -7.74 8.65 -4.54
C ILE A 37 -9.14 9.14 -4.92
N ARG A 38 -9.44 10.40 -4.61
CA ARG A 38 -10.66 11.12 -4.95
C ARG A 38 -10.43 12.03 -6.17
N PRO A 39 -10.77 11.60 -7.40
CA PRO A 39 -10.56 12.41 -8.60
C PRO A 39 -11.24 13.79 -8.52
N GLU A 40 -12.42 13.85 -7.91
CA GLU A 40 -13.17 15.09 -7.73
C GLU A 40 -12.42 16.11 -6.86
N ALA A 41 -11.66 15.63 -5.86
CA ALA A 41 -10.85 16.49 -5.02
C ALA A 41 -9.67 17.07 -5.82
N ILE A 42 -9.07 16.31 -6.74
CA ILE A 42 -8.02 16.81 -7.65
C ILE A 42 -8.58 17.93 -8.53
N CYS A 43 -9.74 17.71 -9.16
CA CYS A 43 -10.38 18.72 -10.00
C CYS A 43 -10.74 20.01 -9.23
N SER A 44 -11.04 19.89 -7.92
CA SER A 44 -11.35 21.06 -7.09
C SER A 44 -10.13 21.92 -6.71
N LEU A 45 -8.92 21.36 -6.79
CA LEU A 45 -7.69 22.07 -6.40
C LEU A 45 -7.15 23.00 -7.50
N GLY A 46 -7.66 22.92 -8.73
CA GLY A 46 -7.22 23.77 -9.83
C GLY A 46 -7.59 23.22 -11.21
N ASN A 47 -6.93 23.73 -12.24
CA ASN A 47 -7.17 23.34 -13.63
C ASN A 47 -6.48 22.01 -13.99
N PHE A 48 -6.78 20.95 -13.23
CA PHE A 48 -6.22 19.61 -13.43
C PHE A 48 -7.17 18.66 -14.16
N CYS A 49 -8.34 19.15 -14.60
CA CYS A 49 -9.35 18.34 -15.27
C CYS A 49 -9.79 18.97 -16.60
N LEU A 50 -9.88 18.15 -17.64
CA LEU A 50 -10.38 18.53 -18.97
C LEU A 50 -11.84 18.09 -19.11
N ASN A 51 -12.66 18.97 -19.67
CA ASN A 51 -14.07 18.68 -19.93
C ASN A 51 -14.27 17.81 -21.19
N SER A 52 -15.46 17.22 -21.28
CA SER A 52 -15.93 16.37 -22.37
C SER A 52 -15.79 16.99 -23.78
N THR A 53 -15.99 18.31 -23.91
CA THR A 53 -15.89 19.03 -25.19
C THR A 53 -14.49 18.95 -25.79
N ILE A 54 -13.45 19.14 -24.97
CA ILE A 54 -12.04 19.07 -25.42
C ILE A 54 -11.70 17.62 -25.79
N LEU A 55 -12.21 16.64 -25.04
CA LEU A 55 -11.90 15.23 -25.22
C LEU A 55 -12.55 14.63 -26.47
N THR A 56 -13.75 15.08 -26.82
CA THR A 56 -14.47 14.63 -28.03
C THR A 56 -13.72 15.05 -29.31
N ALA A 57 -13.06 16.21 -29.29
CA ALA A 57 -12.21 16.66 -30.41
C ALA A 57 -10.93 15.82 -30.57
N ALA A 58 -10.48 15.14 -29.51
CA ALA A 58 -9.20 14.41 -29.46
C ALA A 58 -9.31 12.90 -29.77
N ASN A 59 -10.48 12.38 -30.16
CA ASN A 59 -10.73 10.94 -30.38
C ASN A 59 -10.35 10.07 -29.16
N TYR A 60 -10.66 10.55 -27.96
CA TYR A 60 -10.32 9.89 -26.69
C TYR A 60 -10.86 8.45 -26.60
N CYS A 61 -12.00 8.18 -27.25
CA CYS A 61 -12.63 6.86 -27.30
C CYS A 61 -11.84 5.77 -28.03
N SER A 62 -10.90 6.15 -28.88
CA SER A 62 -9.97 5.19 -29.49
C SER A 62 -8.95 4.63 -28.50
N LEU A 63 -8.56 5.45 -27.50
CA LEU A 63 -7.59 5.08 -26.47
C LEU A 63 -8.28 4.45 -25.25
N PHE A 64 -9.46 4.95 -24.88
CA PHE A 64 -10.20 4.51 -23.69
C PHE A 64 -11.65 4.17 -24.01
N PRO A 65 -11.91 3.06 -24.74
CA PRO A 65 -13.25 2.69 -25.19
C PRO A 65 -14.22 2.43 -24.03
N VAL A 66 -13.71 2.07 -22.84
CA VAL A 66 -14.51 1.79 -21.62
C VAL A 66 -15.26 3.03 -21.10
N VAL A 67 -14.78 4.23 -21.41
CA VAL A 67 -15.39 5.49 -20.95
C VAL A 67 -16.54 5.92 -21.87
N CYS A 68 -16.63 5.35 -23.06
CA CYS A 68 -17.46 5.89 -24.13
C CYS A 68 -18.85 5.26 -24.17
N ILE A 69 -19.84 6.12 -24.38
CA ILE A 69 -21.23 5.73 -24.59
C ILE A 69 -21.44 5.27 -26.04
N GLU A 70 -22.62 4.68 -26.30
CA GLU A 70 -23.04 4.33 -27.65
C GLU A 70 -22.87 5.53 -28.59
N LYS A 71 -22.21 5.31 -29.75
CA LYS A 71 -21.78 6.29 -30.76
C LYS A 71 -20.38 6.91 -30.56
N GLY A 72 -19.59 6.43 -29.60
CA GLY A 72 -18.17 6.82 -29.49
C GLY A 72 -17.96 8.22 -28.93
N ASN A 73 -18.93 8.73 -28.17
CA ASN A 73 -18.81 9.96 -27.40
C ASN A 73 -18.51 9.62 -25.94
N VAL A 74 -17.90 10.57 -25.21
CA VAL A 74 -17.83 10.50 -23.75
C VAL A 74 -19.07 11.16 -23.13
N PRO A 75 -19.47 10.83 -21.89
CA PRO A 75 -20.53 11.55 -21.19
C PRO A 75 -20.25 13.06 -21.12
N ASP A 76 -21.29 13.89 -21.22
CA ASP A 76 -21.15 15.36 -21.19
C ASP A 76 -20.52 15.85 -19.88
N ASP A 77 -20.75 15.13 -18.78
CA ASP A 77 -20.22 15.42 -17.45
C ASP A 77 -18.92 14.66 -17.12
N PHE A 78 -18.31 14.02 -18.11
CA PHE A 78 -17.02 13.36 -17.95
C PHE A 78 -15.88 14.37 -17.83
N GLU A 79 -14.99 14.15 -16.86
CA GLU A 79 -13.81 14.95 -16.62
C GLU A 79 -12.54 14.08 -16.64
N ALA A 80 -11.63 14.35 -17.58
CA ALA A 80 -10.34 13.68 -17.63
C ALA A 80 -9.33 14.37 -16.72
N VAL A 81 -8.84 13.66 -15.71
CA VAL A 81 -7.83 14.12 -14.76
C VAL A 81 -6.44 14.05 -15.38
N ILE A 82 -5.73 15.17 -15.38
CA ILE A 82 -4.35 15.28 -15.87
C ILE A 82 -3.38 15.02 -14.71
N TYR A 83 -3.28 13.74 -14.32
CA TYR A 83 -2.50 13.30 -13.15
C TYR A 83 -1.03 13.72 -13.18
N ASN A 84 -0.38 13.73 -14.36
CA ASN A 84 1.01 14.15 -14.47
C ASN A 84 1.19 15.65 -14.16
N THR A 85 0.29 16.49 -14.68
CA THR A 85 0.31 17.93 -14.39
C THR A 85 0.03 18.19 -12.91
N PHE A 86 -0.92 17.44 -12.33
CA PHE A 86 -1.20 17.51 -10.91
C PHE A 86 0.03 17.14 -10.06
N ALA A 87 0.64 15.99 -10.32
CA ALA A 87 1.78 15.50 -9.56
C ALA A 87 2.99 16.44 -9.66
N THR A 88 3.18 17.12 -10.81
CA THR A 88 4.33 18.02 -11.06
C THR A 88 4.11 19.47 -10.61
N SER A 89 2.87 19.89 -10.33
CA SER A 89 2.56 21.30 -10.08
C SER A 89 2.97 21.78 -8.69
N GLN A 90 2.87 20.92 -7.67
CA GLN A 90 3.04 21.32 -6.27
C GLN A 90 3.49 20.18 -5.35
N ASN A 91 4.07 20.55 -4.22
CA ASN A 91 4.30 19.63 -3.11
C ASN A 91 2.97 19.37 -2.39
N PHE A 92 2.83 18.21 -1.75
CA PHE A 92 1.60 17.77 -1.09
C PHE A 92 1.82 17.63 0.41
N ASP A 93 1.29 18.57 1.18
CA ASP A 93 1.28 18.46 2.63
C ASP A 93 0.23 17.43 3.11
N ALA A 94 0.25 17.12 4.41
CA ALA A 94 -0.68 16.16 5.01
C ALA A 94 -2.17 16.56 4.86
N SER A 95 -2.48 17.86 4.78
CA SER A 95 -3.86 18.35 4.61
C SER A 95 -4.37 18.03 3.22
N VAL A 96 -3.60 18.35 2.19
CA VAL A 96 -3.91 18.02 0.79
C VAL A 96 -3.97 16.51 0.61
N MET A 97 -3.01 15.76 1.15
CA MET A 97 -3.03 14.29 1.08
C MET A 97 -4.28 13.69 1.74
N ASN A 98 -4.71 14.22 2.89
CA ASN A 98 -5.94 13.76 3.53
C ASN A 98 -7.20 14.10 2.72
N MET A 99 -7.25 15.26 2.06
CA MET A 99 -8.37 15.66 1.20
C MET A 99 -8.53 14.73 -0.01
N LEU A 100 -7.41 14.34 -0.62
CA LEU A 100 -7.37 13.48 -1.79
C LEU A 100 -7.64 12.01 -1.48
N ARG A 101 -7.46 11.58 -0.23
CA ARG A 101 -7.62 10.20 0.19
C ARG A 101 -9.09 9.85 0.39
N LYS A 102 -9.53 8.74 -0.20
CA LYS A 102 -10.84 8.14 0.09
C LYS A 102 -10.80 7.43 1.45
N PRO A 103 -11.81 7.61 2.33
CA PRO A 103 -11.86 6.90 3.61
C PRO A 103 -11.87 5.39 3.39
N LEU A 104 -11.09 4.66 4.20
CA LEU A 104 -10.94 3.21 4.06
C LEU A 104 -12.28 2.46 4.14
N SER A 105 -13.16 2.90 5.03
CA SER A 105 -14.49 2.33 5.26
C SER A 105 -15.42 2.41 4.04
N GLU A 106 -15.15 3.29 3.07
CA GLU A 106 -15.98 3.41 1.87
C GLU A 106 -15.74 2.29 0.86
N PHE A 107 -14.54 1.68 0.88
CA PHE A 107 -14.13 0.72 -0.14
C PHE A 107 -13.52 -0.57 0.39
N PHE A 108 -13.30 -0.71 1.69
CA PHE A 108 -12.71 -1.90 2.29
C PHE A 108 -13.55 -2.44 3.45
N LYS A 109 -13.79 -3.75 3.45
CA LYS A 109 -14.33 -4.48 4.59
C LYS A 109 -13.47 -5.70 4.87
N CYS A 110 -13.33 -6.03 6.15
CA CYS A 110 -12.58 -7.18 6.58
C CYS A 110 -13.30 -7.88 7.74
N LYS A 111 -13.40 -9.20 7.65
CA LYS A 111 -13.93 -10.05 8.71
C LYS A 111 -13.12 -11.33 8.85
N ILE A 112 -13.04 -11.84 10.07
CA ILE A 112 -12.44 -13.12 10.40
C ILE A 112 -13.58 -14.11 10.62
N THR A 113 -13.63 -15.16 9.81
CA THR A 113 -14.68 -16.18 9.85
C THR A 113 -14.19 -17.46 10.51
N SER A 114 -15.01 -18.01 11.42
CA SER A 114 -14.76 -19.26 12.16
C SER A 114 -16.03 -20.10 12.14
N GLY A 115 -16.10 -21.04 11.18
CA GLY A 115 -17.31 -21.82 10.92
C GLY A 115 -18.49 -20.92 10.52
N LYS A 116 -19.52 -20.84 11.38
CA LYS A 116 -20.70 -19.98 11.18
C LYS A 116 -20.60 -18.62 11.88
N SER A 117 -19.61 -18.43 12.75
CA SER A 117 -19.38 -17.16 13.45
C SER A 117 -18.41 -16.28 12.67
N TYR A 118 -18.54 -14.97 12.84
CA TYR A 118 -17.59 -14.00 12.31
C TYR A 118 -17.34 -12.87 13.32
N ARG A 119 -16.16 -12.24 13.20
CA ARG A 119 -15.82 -10.98 13.88
C ARG A 119 -15.22 -10.01 12.88
N SER A 120 -15.48 -8.71 13.04
CA SER A 120 -14.88 -7.69 12.19
C SER A 120 -13.38 -7.55 12.49
N CYS A 121 -12.57 -7.27 11.47
CA CYS A 121 -11.18 -6.86 11.67
C CYS A 121 -11.14 -5.45 12.29
N ASN A 122 -10.08 -5.14 13.04
CA ASN A 122 -9.80 -3.76 13.42
C ASN A 122 -9.26 -3.02 12.19
N THR A 123 -10.02 -2.04 11.71
CA THR A 123 -9.67 -1.17 10.59
C THR A 123 -9.56 0.29 11.01
N ASP A 124 -9.42 0.56 12.31
CA ASP A 124 -9.30 1.92 12.84
C ASP A 124 -7.82 2.32 13.01
N ASP A 125 -6.95 1.35 13.32
CA ASP A 125 -5.52 1.56 13.57
C ASP A 125 -4.63 1.28 12.34
N TYR A 126 -5.10 1.60 11.13
CA TYR A 126 -4.29 1.35 9.93
C TYR A 126 -3.17 2.39 9.79
N VAL A 127 -2.07 1.96 9.18
CA VAL A 127 -0.97 2.85 8.80
C VAL A 127 -1.13 3.23 7.33
N VAL A 128 -0.96 4.50 7.03
CA VAL A 128 -0.99 4.99 5.65
C VAL A 128 0.43 5.16 5.17
N GLY A 129 0.73 4.54 4.04
CA GLY A 129 1.98 4.72 3.31
C GLY A 129 1.72 5.29 1.93
N SER A 130 2.56 6.22 1.51
CA SER A 130 2.64 6.67 0.12
C SER A 130 3.65 5.79 -0.60
N TYR A 131 3.19 4.71 -1.25
CA TYR A 131 4.09 3.86 -2.04
C TYR A 131 4.09 4.28 -3.50
N PHE A 132 5.28 4.23 -4.10
CA PHE A 132 5.45 4.57 -5.51
C PHE A 132 4.92 3.48 -6.41
N SER A 133 4.16 3.89 -7.43
CA SER A 133 3.80 3.04 -8.57
C SER A 133 4.44 3.58 -9.83
N SER A 134 4.50 2.77 -10.89
CA SER A 134 5.03 3.17 -12.20
C SER A 134 4.25 4.29 -12.90
N THR A 135 3.10 4.73 -12.36
CA THR A 135 2.25 5.75 -13.00
C THR A 135 2.55 7.18 -12.61
N ASN A 136 3.71 7.45 -11.99
CA ASN A 136 4.18 8.80 -11.63
C ASN A 136 3.20 9.60 -10.75
N ILE A 137 2.30 8.90 -10.07
CA ILE A 137 1.39 9.44 -9.06
C ILE A 137 1.48 8.59 -7.80
N PHE A 138 1.39 9.24 -6.65
CA PHE A 138 1.30 8.57 -5.36
C PHE A 138 0.02 7.75 -5.27
N ASN A 139 0.09 6.62 -4.57
CA ASN A 139 -1.09 5.84 -4.21
C ASN A 139 -1.27 5.89 -2.71
N PHE A 140 -2.52 6.01 -2.27
CA PHE A 140 -2.86 5.82 -0.87
C PHE A 140 -2.96 4.33 -0.59
N CYS A 141 -2.04 3.86 0.24
CA CYS A 141 -1.99 2.47 0.62
C CYS A 141 -2.16 2.33 2.12
N PHE A 142 -2.83 1.26 2.50
CA PHE A 142 -3.32 1.04 3.84
C PHE A 142 -2.68 -0.25 4.34
N THR A 143 -2.05 -0.18 5.51
CA THR A 143 -1.51 -1.35 6.20
C THR A 143 -2.37 -1.64 7.42
N ILE A 144 -3.10 -2.75 7.38
CA ILE A 144 -3.84 -3.25 8.54
C ILE A 144 -2.99 -4.22 9.34
N ASN A 145 -3.30 -4.34 10.63
CA ASN A 145 -2.57 -5.19 11.58
C ASN A 145 -1.06 -4.89 11.62
N SER A 146 -0.70 -3.60 11.49
CA SER A 146 0.66 -3.14 11.73
C SER A 146 0.88 -2.83 13.21
N LEU A 147 2.08 -3.10 13.69
CA LEU A 147 2.60 -2.66 14.99
C LEU A 147 3.41 -1.36 14.89
N TRP A 148 3.56 -0.78 13.70
CA TRP A 148 4.28 0.47 13.52
C TRP A 148 3.73 1.57 14.44
N SER A 149 4.62 2.25 15.17
CA SER A 149 4.29 3.25 16.20
C SER A 149 3.42 2.72 17.36
N GLN A 150 3.28 1.40 17.51
CA GLN A 150 2.41 0.74 18.49
C GLN A 150 3.17 -0.39 19.23
N PRO A 151 4.26 -0.08 19.97
CA PRO A 151 5.16 -1.09 20.54
C PRO A 151 4.51 -2.01 21.58
N ASN A 152 3.44 -1.54 22.22
CA ASN A 152 2.72 -2.28 23.26
C ASN A 152 1.46 -3.00 22.74
N LYS A 153 1.18 -2.92 21.44
CA LYS A 153 0.00 -3.56 20.86
C LYS A 153 0.23 -5.07 20.76
N GLU A 154 -0.73 -5.83 21.26
CA GLU A 154 -0.68 -7.28 21.13
C GLU A 154 -0.88 -7.70 19.67
N ILE A 155 -0.07 -8.65 19.23
CA ILE A 155 -0.20 -9.24 17.90
C ILE A 155 -1.48 -10.06 17.85
N LEU A 156 -2.35 -9.71 16.91
CA LEU A 156 -3.55 -10.48 16.65
C LEU A 156 -3.18 -11.91 16.24
N LYS A 157 -3.77 -12.89 16.93
CA LYS A 157 -3.66 -14.30 16.58
C LYS A 157 -4.99 -14.81 16.04
N ILE A 158 -4.91 -15.76 15.11
CA ILE A 158 -6.05 -16.50 14.57
C ILE A 158 -5.77 -18.00 14.66
N ARG A 159 -6.85 -18.78 14.79
CA ARG A 159 -6.76 -20.24 14.74
C ARG A 159 -6.57 -20.69 13.30
N LYS A 160 -5.92 -21.83 13.10
CA LYS A 160 -5.74 -22.44 11.77
C LYS A 160 -7.05 -22.66 11.00
N SER A 161 -8.16 -22.87 11.70
CA SER A 161 -9.49 -23.05 11.10
C SER A 161 -10.16 -21.75 10.64
N GLU A 162 -9.65 -20.61 11.10
CA GLU A 162 -10.20 -19.29 10.77
C GLU A 162 -9.72 -18.81 9.40
N LYS A 163 -10.51 -17.94 8.77
CA LYS A 163 -10.18 -17.30 7.51
C LYS A 163 -10.35 -15.80 7.62
N ILE A 164 -9.48 -15.05 6.97
CA ILE A 164 -9.64 -13.61 6.81
C ILE A 164 -10.31 -13.39 5.45
N GLU A 165 -11.50 -12.84 5.46
CA GLU A 165 -12.26 -12.45 4.28
C GLU A 165 -12.15 -10.93 4.13
N MET A 166 -11.51 -10.51 3.04
CA MET A 166 -11.33 -9.11 2.67
C MET A 166 -12.18 -8.82 1.43
N GLU A 167 -12.97 -7.76 1.49
CA GLU A 167 -13.85 -7.33 0.41
C GLU A 167 -13.46 -5.89 0.01
N PHE A 168 -13.13 -5.73 -1.27
CA PHE A 168 -12.74 -4.45 -1.84
C PHE A 168 -13.83 -3.98 -2.81
N TYR A 169 -14.46 -2.85 -2.50
CA TYR A 169 -15.45 -2.22 -3.37
C TYR A 169 -14.75 -1.29 -4.35
N VAL A 170 -14.48 -1.82 -5.55
CA VAL A 170 -13.87 -1.06 -6.64
C VAL A 170 -14.96 -0.38 -7.48
N ASP A 171 -15.48 0.74 -6.98
CA ASP A 171 -16.33 1.69 -7.71
C ASP A 171 -15.49 2.69 -8.52
N ILE A 172 -15.42 2.49 -9.84
CA ILE A 172 -14.75 3.42 -10.78
C ILE A 172 -15.72 4.43 -11.40
N SER A 173 -17.00 4.38 -11.03
CA SER A 173 -18.00 5.24 -11.66
C SER A 173 -17.92 6.66 -11.13
N ASP A 174 -17.64 6.82 -9.83
CA ASP A 174 -17.81 8.06 -9.05
C ASP A 174 -19.19 8.71 -9.25
N ARG A 175 -20.20 7.86 -9.45
CA ARG A 175 -21.60 8.26 -9.58
C ARG A 175 -22.39 7.76 -8.37
N LEU A 176 -23.60 8.29 -8.22
CA LEU A 176 -24.47 7.96 -7.09
C LEU A 176 -24.79 6.46 -7.04
N LYS A 177 -24.65 5.86 -5.85
CA LYS A 177 -24.79 4.42 -5.60
C LYS A 177 -26.22 3.88 -5.72
N ASP A 178 -27.22 4.76 -5.78
CA ASP A 178 -28.66 4.43 -5.75
C ASP A 178 -29.31 4.24 -7.13
N ILE A 179 -28.52 4.12 -8.19
CA ILE A 179 -29.02 3.91 -9.55
C ILE A 179 -29.09 2.40 -9.85
N ASP A 180 -30.05 2.00 -10.68
CA ASP A 180 -30.22 0.60 -11.09
C ASP A 180 -28.92 0.00 -11.64
N LYS A 181 -28.40 -1.03 -10.94
CA LYS A 181 -27.17 -1.77 -11.28
C LYS A 181 -27.22 -2.44 -12.66
N ARG A 182 -28.39 -2.53 -13.28
CA ARG A 182 -28.56 -3.07 -14.64
C ARG A 182 -28.13 -2.07 -15.72
N ASN A 183 -28.06 -0.78 -15.40
CA ASN A 183 -27.63 0.24 -16.35
C ASN A 183 -26.12 0.41 -16.27
N LEU A 184 -25.43 0.23 -17.41
CA LEU A 184 -24.01 0.53 -17.52
C LEU A 184 -23.80 2.01 -17.21
N GLN A 185 -23.03 2.29 -16.16
CA GLN A 185 -22.66 3.65 -15.81
C GLN A 185 -21.26 3.93 -16.33
N PRO A 186 -21.10 4.82 -17.32
CA PRO A 186 -19.78 5.28 -17.69
C PRO A 186 -19.17 6.06 -16.51
N PRO A 187 -17.86 6.03 -16.33
CA PRO A 187 -17.21 6.77 -15.25
C PRO A 187 -17.44 8.28 -15.39
N LYS A 188 -17.44 9.00 -14.27
CA LYS A 188 -17.44 10.47 -14.26
C LYS A 188 -16.03 11.04 -14.41
N TYR A 189 -15.02 10.34 -13.90
CA TYR A 189 -13.62 10.76 -13.95
C TYR A 189 -12.74 9.70 -14.62
N SER A 190 -11.64 10.12 -15.25
CA SER A 190 -10.59 9.19 -15.66
C SER A 190 -9.76 8.77 -14.45
N TYR A 191 -9.48 7.47 -14.31
CA TYR A 191 -8.55 6.93 -13.32
C TYR A 191 -7.16 6.74 -13.91
N SER A 192 -6.12 6.85 -13.09
CA SER A 192 -4.72 6.69 -13.54
C SER A 192 -4.34 5.25 -13.89
N ASN A 193 -5.10 4.28 -13.37
CA ASN A 193 -4.83 2.85 -13.46
C ASN A 193 -6.12 2.06 -13.66
N MET A 194 -5.98 0.82 -14.15
CA MET A 194 -7.09 -0.12 -14.18
C MET A 194 -7.65 -0.39 -12.77
N PRO A 195 -8.94 -0.78 -12.65
CA PRO A 195 -9.52 -1.19 -11.38
C PRO A 195 -8.86 -2.46 -10.85
N SER A 196 -7.89 -2.29 -9.96
CA SER A 196 -7.20 -3.39 -9.29
C SER A 196 -6.81 -3.01 -7.87
N VAL A 197 -6.46 -4.05 -7.11
CA VAL A 197 -5.91 -3.94 -5.77
C VAL A 197 -4.53 -4.57 -5.79
N GLN A 198 -3.51 -3.79 -5.46
CA GLN A 198 -2.17 -4.29 -5.20
C GLN A 198 -2.10 -4.68 -3.73
N LEU A 199 -1.71 -5.90 -3.41
CA LEU A 199 -1.69 -6.40 -2.04
C LEU A 199 -0.42 -7.19 -1.75
N VAL A 200 0.16 -6.94 -0.57
CA VAL A 200 1.28 -7.70 -0.03
C VAL A 200 1.02 -8.08 1.43
N THR A 201 1.43 -9.28 1.80
CA THR A 201 1.46 -9.75 3.18
C THR A 201 2.88 -9.74 3.71
N HIS A 202 3.09 -9.21 4.90
CA HIS A 202 4.41 -9.09 5.50
C HIS A 202 4.34 -9.28 7.02
N SER A 203 5.49 -9.29 7.70
CA SER A 203 5.53 -9.27 9.16
C SER A 203 4.83 -8.03 9.71
N SER A 204 4.03 -8.18 10.78
CA SER A 204 3.22 -7.08 11.36
C SER A 204 4.07 -5.91 11.86
N PHE A 205 5.36 -6.12 12.07
CA PHE A 205 6.25 -5.07 12.55
C PHE A 205 6.75 -4.11 11.45
N VAL A 206 6.71 -4.54 10.19
CA VAL A 206 7.20 -3.75 9.06
C VAL A 206 6.04 -3.24 8.21
N THR A 207 6.32 -2.37 7.26
CA THR A 207 5.40 -2.07 6.17
C THR A 207 6.08 -2.42 4.85
N ALA A 208 5.35 -2.97 3.88
CA ALA A 208 5.93 -3.37 2.60
C ALA A 208 5.18 -2.73 1.44
N SER A 209 5.92 -2.25 0.44
CA SER A 209 5.32 -1.70 -0.78
C SER A 209 4.62 -2.80 -1.59
N PRO A 210 3.29 -2.70 -1.82
CA PRO A 210 2.57 -3.68 -2.63
C PRO A 210 3.01 -3.68 -4.10
N PHE A 211 3.57 -2.58 -4.60
CA PHE A 211 4.04 -2.49 -5.99
C PHE A 211 5.38 -3.20 -6.23
N VAL A 212 6.18 -3.39 -5.18
CA VAL A 212 7.50 -4.04 -5.29
C VAL A 212 7.44 -5.52 -4.90
N PHE A 213 6.64 -5.85 -3.89
CA PHE A 213 6.60 -7.20 -3.31
C PHE A 213 5.22 -7.85 -3.35
N GLY A 214 4.20 -7.10 -3.75
CA GLY A 214 2.85 -7.57 -3.77
C GLY A 214 2.44 -8.23 -5.07
N HIS A 215 1.15 -8.52 -5.13
CA HIS A 215 0.49 -9.06 -6.29
C HIS A 215 -0.71 -8.18 -6.64
N GLU A 216 -0.98 -8.10 -7.94
CA GLU A 216 -2.16 -7.42 -8.47
C GLU A 216 -3.37 -8.35 -8.47
N PHE A 217 -4.48 -7.86 -7.95
CA PHE A 217 -5.77 -8.54 -7.95
C PHE A 217 -6.78 -7.71 -8.75
N LEU A 218 -7.35 -8.30 -9.80
CA LEU A 218 -8.31 -7.64 -10.67
C LEU A 218 -9.69 -7.61 -10.03
N ALA A 219 -10.42 -6.52 -10.23
CA ALA A 219 -11.80 -6.41 -9.77
C ALA A 219 -12.71 -7.48 -10.42
N GLY A 220 -13.81 -7.82 -9.72
CA GLY A 220 -14.83 -8.76 -10.21
C GLY A 220 -14.48 -10.25 -10.10
N LYS A 221 -13.45 -10.60 -9.31
CA LYS A 221 -13.01 -11.97 -9.09
C LYS A 221 -12.83 -12.28 -7.61
N ASP A 222 -13.08 -13.54 -7.24
CA ASP A 222 -12.77 -14.07 -5.92
C ASP A 222 -11.40 -14.74 -5.94
N TYR A 223 -10.56 -14.37 -4.97
CA TYR A 223 -9.21 -14.91 -4.85
C TYR A 223 -9.03 -15.67 -3.54
N LYS A 224 -8.31 -16.80 -3.61
CA LYS A 224 -7.96 -17.60 -2.44
C LYS A 224 -6.45 -17.60 -2.23
N ILE A 225 -6.01 -16.86 -1.22
CA ILE A 225 -4.60 -16.75 -0.84
C ILE A 225 -4.33 -17.75 0.29
N LYS A 226 -3.26 -18.55 0.15
CA LYS A 226 -2.77 -19.44 1.20
C LYS A 226 -1.39 -18.95 1.63
N LEU A 227 -1.22 -18.73 2.92
CA LEU A 227 0.01 -18.20 3.47
C LEU A 227 0.78 -19.29 4.20
N LYS A 228 2.11 -19.20 4.14
CA LYS A 228 3.05 -19.98 4.94
C LYS A 228 3.97 -18.98 5.62
N GLN A 229 4.08 -19.06 6.94
CA GLN A 229 5.01 -18.23 7.70
C GLN A 229 6.39 -18.88 7.69
N GLU A 230 7.42 -18.08 7.46
CA GLU A 230 8.81 -18.50 7.50
C GLU A 230 9.55 -17.57 8.46
N GLU A 231 10.21 -18.18 9.45
CA GLU A 231 11.02 -17.47 10.44
C GLU A 231 12.48 -17.90 10.32
N ARG A 232 13.39 -16.94 10.41
CA ARG A 232 14.83 -17.17 10.34
C ARG A 232 15.49 -16.56 11.58
N HIS A 233 16.12 -17.41 12.38
CA HIS A 233 16.91 -16.99 13.53
C HIS A 233 18.39 -16.96 13.16
N LEU A 234 19.03 -15.82 13.38
CA LEU A 234 20.45 -15.60 13.13
C LEU A 234 21.20 -15.50 14.47
N LEU A 235 22.45 -15.94 14.50
CA LEU A 235 23.28 -15.91 15.70
C LEU A 235 24.04 -14.57 15.81
N PRO A 236 24.09 -13.93 16.99
CA PRO A 236 24.83 -12.68 17.15
C PRO A 236 26.34 -12.87 16.92
N PRO A 237 27.12 -11.79 16.82
CA PRO A 237 28.59 -11.88 16.85
C PRO A 237 29.07 -12.73 18.04
N PRO A 238 30.12 -13.56 17.87
CA PRO A 238 31.09 -13.60 16.76
C PRO A 238 30.72 -14.54 15.59
N TYR A 239 29.54 -15.16 15.60
CA TYR A 239 29.12 -16.04 14.51
C TYR A 239 28.93 -15.26 13.20
N GLN A 240 29.35 -15.84 12.07
CA GLN A 240 29.30 -15.21 10.74
C GLN A 240 27.89 -15.22 10.11
N THR A 241 26.88 -14.81 10.88
CA THR A 241 25.50 -14.76 10.38
C THR A 241 25.01 -13.34 10.08
N ASN A 242 25.85 -12.31 10.33
CA ASN A 242 25.55 -10.89 10.14
C ASN A 242 24.21 -10.46 10.77
N CYS A 243 23.95 -10.94 11.99
CA CYS A 243 22.74 -10.61 12.74
C CYS A 243 22.81 -9.18 13.29
N THR A 244 21.81 -8.36 12.98
CA THR A 244 21.57 -7.05 13.60
C THR A 244 20.29 -7.14 14.42
N ASN A 245 20.34 -6.72 15.69
CA ASN A 245 19.17 -6.74 16.57
C ASN A 245 18.32 -5.47 16.39
N TYR A 246 17.52 -5.45 15.33
CA TYR A 246 16.64 -4.31 15.06
C TYR A 246 15.50 -4.13 16.08
N MET A 247 15.06 -5.21 16.74
CA MET A 247 13.94 -5.13 17.68
C MET A 247 14.25 -4.25 18.89
N ASN A 248 15.49 -4.28 19.38
CA ASN A 248 15.91 -3.41 20.49
C ASN A 248 15.80 -1.93 20.10
N ASP A 249 16.28 -1.56 18.91
CA ASP A 249 16.23 -0.19 18.42
C ASP A 249 14.79 0.28 18.19
N TRP A 250 13.94 -0.61 17.67
CA TRP A 250 12.52 -0.34 17.48
C TRP A 250 11.79 -0.07 18.80
N ILE A 251 12.04 -0.88 19.84
CA ILE A 251 11.48 -0.65 21.18
C ILE A 251 12.00 0.68 21.75
N ALA A 252 13.32 0.92 21.67
CA ALA A 252 13.94 2.14 22.18
C ALA A 252 13.42 3.41 21.51
N ARG A 253 13.00 3.32 20.23
CA ARG A 253 12.41 4.40 19.44
C ARG A 253 10.88 4.36 19.42
N ASN A 254 10.26 3.79 20.47
CA ASN A 254 8.81 3.77 20.67
C ASN A 254 8.01 3.19 19.47
N GLY A 255 8.56 2.15 18.84
CA GLY A 255 7.93 1.47 17.72
C GLY A 255 8.16 2.11 16.34
N ILE A 256 9.12 3.03 16.23
CA ILE A 256 9.45 3.78 15.01
C ILE A 256 10.95 3.65 14.71
N ALA A 257 11.38 2.44 14.34
CA ALA A 257 12.71 2.18 13.82
C ALA A 257 12.68 1.16 12.69
N PRO A 258 13.70 1.15 11.82
CA PRO A 258 13.90 0.07 10.86
C PRO A 258 13.99 -1.29 11.53
N LEU A 259 13.34 -2.29 10.92
CA LEU A 259 13.32 -3.67 11.40
C LEU A 259 13.95 -4.67 10.43
N ASN A 260 14.49 -4.17 9.34
CA ASN A 260 15.29 -4.91 8.38
C ASN A 260 16.18 -3.93 7.61
N GLU A 261 17.15 -4.47 6.88
CA GLU A 261 18.11 -3.70 6.08
C GLU A 261 17.44 -2.75 5.08
N ARG A 262 16.36 -3.19 4.42
CA ARG A 262 15.64 -2.35 3.47
C ARG A 262 15.03 -1.12 4.14
N MET A 263 14.43 -1.26 5.31
CA MET A 263 13.90 -0.12 6.07
C MET A 263 14.99 0.84 6.51
N VAL A 264 16.22 0.36 6.77
CA VAL A 264 17.37 1.23 7.07
C VAL A 264 17.70 2.08 5.85
N ILE A 265 17.71 1.47 4.66
CA ILE A 265 17.95 2.18 3.39
C ILE A 265 16.85 3.22 3.16
N GLU A 266 15.57 2.86 3.31
CA GLU A 266 14.46 3.79 3.10
C GLU A 266 14.43 4.91 4.16
N GLU A 267 14.75 4.62 5.43
CA GLU A 267 14.90 5.65 6.47
C GLU A 267 16.05 6.62 6.14
N CYS A 268 17.17 6.10 5.63
CA CYS A 268 18.30 6.93 5.23
C CYS A 268 17.93 7.88 4.08
N LYS A 269 17.26 7.36 3.04
CA LYS A 269 16.73 8.17 1.93
C LYS A 269 15.76 9.23 2.43
N TYR A 270 14.86 8.85 3.34
CA TYR A 270 13.87 9.74 3.95
C TYR A 270 14.57 10.90 4.69
N MET A 271 15.54 10.60 5.55
CA MET A 271 16.31 11.60 6.29
C MET A 271 17.12 12.54 5.39
N SER A 272 17.81 12.00 4.38
CA SER A 272 18.56 12.79 3.40
C SER A 272 17.63 13.71 2.59
N SER A 273 16.49 13.19 2.16
CA SER A 273 15.49 13.96 1.41
C SER A 273 14.93 15.13 2.20
N LEU A 274 14.62 14.93 3.48
CA LEU A 274 14.17 16.02 4.34
C LEU A 274 15.24 17.10 4.50
N LYS A 275 16.51 16.71 4.63
CA LYS A 275 17.62 17.65 4.79
C LYS A 275 17.88 18.46 3.51
N GLU A 276 17.75 17.85 2.34
CA GLU A 276 18.16 18.44 1.07
C GLU A 276 17.01 19.16 0.35
N MET A 277 15.79 18.61 0.44
CA MET A 277 14.62 19.08 -0.30
C MET A 277 13.50 19.63 0.59
N ASN A 278 13.56 19.40 1.91
CA ASN A 278 12.50 19.74 2.85
C ASN A 278 11.13 19.12 2.48
N CYS A 279 11.16 17.98 1.78
CA CYS A 279 10.02 17.16 1.41
C CYS A 279 10.49 15.72 1.14
N VAL A 280 9.54 14.79 1.04
CA VAL A 280 9.81 13.37 0.79
C VAL A 280 9.40 13.01 -0.63
N PRO A 281 10.33 12.55 -1.49
CA PRO A 281 9.99 12.03 -2.81
C PRO A 281 9.01 10.86 -2.76
N PHE A 282 8.18 10.75 -3.79
CA PHE A 282 7.21 9.64 -3.91
C PHE A 282 7.85 8.25 -3.91
N SER A 283 9.12 8.14 -4.29
CA SER A 283 9.89 6.90 -4.40
C SER A 283 10.36 6.33 -3.07
N ILE A 284 10.15 7.03 -1.96
CA ILE A 284 10.60 6.60 -0.64
C ILE A 284 9.49 5.80 0.04
N ASP A 285 9.74 4.51 0.21
CA ASP A 285 8.79 3.55 0.79
C ASP A 285 8.92 3.51 2.33
N TYR A 286 8.81 4.66 3.00
CA TYR A 286 8.92 4.78 4.46
C TYR A 286 7.69 5.48 5.06
N PRO A 287 7.07 4.99 6.16
CA PRO A 287 5.92 5.68 6.76
C PRO A 287 6.31 7.05 7.34
N HIS A 288 5.64 8.12 6.89
CA HIS A 288 5.84 9.48 7.39
C HIS A 288 4.57 10.33 7.24
N ASN A 289 4.53 11.47 7.95
CA ASN A 289 3.50 12.50 7.81
C ASN A 289 4.03 13.80 7.17
N GLU A 290 5.29 13.79 6.74
CA GLU A 290 5.94 14.94 6.12
C GLU A 290 5.38 15.26 4.73
N THR A 291 5.65 16.49 4.28
CA THR A 291 5.26 16.96 2.94
C THR A 291 5.87 16.09 1.85
N VAL A 292 5.05 15.61 0.92
CA VAL A 292 5.50 14.85 -0.24
C VAL A 292 5.93 15.80 -1.35
N CYS A 293 7.09 15.56 -1.95
CA CYS A 293 7.61 16.40 -3.03
C CYS A 293 6.74 16.30 -4.29
N LYS A 294 6.68 17.37 -5.08
CA LYS A 294 6.18 17.32 -6.45
C LYS A 294 6.99 16.34 -7.30
N TYR A 295 6.36 15.77 -8.32
CA TYR A 295 6.99 14.80 -9.19
C TYR A 295 7.99 15.53 -10.07
N CYS A 296 9.17 14.95 -10.21
CA CYS A 296 10.24 15.54 -10.97
C CYS A 296 11.04 14.43 -11.66
N GLU A 297 10.73 14.22 -12.94
CA GLU A 297 11.35 13.17 -13.78
C GLU A 297 12.88 13.33 -13.89
N LYS A 298 13.39 14.56 -13.70
CA LYS A 298 14.82 14.91 -13.83
C LYS A 298 15.50 15.26 -12.52
N CYS A 299 14.82 15.14 -11.38
CA CYS A 299 15.47 15.36 -10.09
C CYS A 299 16.27 14.10 -9.78
N SER A 300 17.60 14.23 -9.87
CA SER A 300 18.53 13.15 -9.54
C SER A 300 18.23 12.63 -8.13
N SER A 301 17.91 11.34 -8.04
CA SER A 301 17.85 10.58 -6.78
C SER A 301 19.21 10.45 -6.14
#